data_AF-A0AAU8CIS1-F1
#
_entry.id   AF-A0AAU8CIS1-F1
#
_cell.length_a   1.000
_cell.length_b   1.000
_cell.length_c   1.000
_cell.angle_alpha   90.00
_cell.angle_beta   90.00
_cell.angle_gamma   90.00
#
_symmetry.space_group_name_H-M   'P 1'
#
loop_
_entity.id
_entity.type
_entity.pdbx_description
1 polymer ?
#
loop_
_entity_poly.entity_id
_entity_poly.type
_entity_poly.pdbx_seq_one_letter_code
_entity_poly.pdbx_strand_id
1 'polypeptide(L)'
;MDVLITFSHMRKWSNEAELAELIKVKAKRRQRVVLTPDTALFVALKMETASKKPTTAEVAMVICDSKCETPCYLCTGKANIICRKYGHSISN
;
A
#
# COMPACT_ATOMS: atom_id res chain seq x y z
N MET A 1 26.72 26.84 -7.56
CA MET A 1 26.51 26.29 -6.20
C MET A 1 26.52 24.79 -6.34
N ASP A 2 27.73 24.24 -6.24
CA ASP A 2 28.04 22.86 -6.54
C ASP A 2 27.68 21.94 -5.37
N VAL A 3 27.03 20.84 -5.75
CA VAL A 3 27.24 19.48 -5.26
C VAL A 3 27.12 19.27 -3.74
N LEU A 4 25.89 18.95 -3.32
CA LEU A 4 25.68 17.92 -2.30
C LEU A 4 24.91 16.75 -2.92
N ILE A 5 25.51 16.17 -3.96
CA ILE A 5 25.26 14.77 -4.26
C ILE A 5 25.98 13.98 -3.17
N THR A 6 25.39 13.93 -1.98
CA THR A 6 25.74 12.90 -1.02
C THR A 6 25.24 11.60 -1.62
N PHE A 7 26.13 10.94 -2.38
CA PHE A 7 26.11 9.50 -2.61
C PHE A 7 26.28 8.80 -1.25
N SER A 8 25.34 8.99 -0.34
CA SER A 8 25.20 8.17 0.85
C SER A 8 24.87 6.79 0.34
N HIS A 9 25.87 5.90 0.31
CA HIS A 9 25.81 4.46 0.04
C HIS A 9 24.44 4.03 -0.51
N MET A 10 24.34 3.80 -1.82
CA MET A 10 23.11 3.32 -2.48
C MET A 10 22.69 1.98 -1.86
N ARG A 11 22.02 2.02 -0.72
CA ARG A 11 21.52 0.86 -0.03
C ARG A 11 20.35 0.37 -0.85
N LYS A 12 20.59 -0.67 -1.64
CA LYS A 12 19.52 -1.41 -2.29
C LYS A 12 18.72 -2.08 -1.18
N TRP A 13 17.46 -1.69 -1.05
CA TRP A 13 16.55 -2.33 -0.10
C TRP A 13 16.17 -3.69 -0.67
N SER A 14 16.59 -4.77 0.01
CA SER A 14 16.22 -6.14 -0.36
C SER A 14 14.83 -6.52 0.12
N ASN A 15 14.28 -5.77 1.09
CA ASN A 15 13.00 -6.05 1.74
C ASN A 15 12.16 -4.79 1.93
N GLU A 16 10.92 -4.82 1.44
CA GLU A 16 9.93 -3.75 1.60
C GLU A 16 9.62 -3.44 3.07
N ALA A 17 9.60 -4.46 3.94
CA ALA A 17 9.31 -4.30 5.36
C ALA A 17 10.40 -3.48 6.08
N GLU A 18 11.67 -3.69 5.73
CA GLU A 18 12.80 -2.95 6.30
C GLU A 18 12.78 -1.48 5.87
N LEU A 19 12.49 -1.22 4.59
CA LEU A 19 12.31 0.13 4.07
C LEU A 19 11.17 0.85 4.79
N ALA A 20 10.02 0.19 4.96
CA ALA A 20 8.87 0.74 5.65
C ALA A 20 9.18 1.08 7.12
N GLU A 21 9.89 0.20 7.84
CA GLU A 21 10.25 0.45 9.24
C GLU A 21 11.21 1.63 9.38
N LEU A 22 12.21 1.74 8.49
CA LEU A 22 13.12 2.87 8.50
C LEU A 22 12.39 4.20 8.23
N ILE A 23 11.47 4.22 7.26
CA ILE A 23 10.63 5.40 6.98
C ILE A 23 9.83 5.78 8.23
N LYS A 24 9.20 4.82 8.92
CA LYS A 24 8.45 5.06 10.16
C LYS A 24 9.32 5.64 11.26
N VAL A 25 10.50 5.07 11.49
CA VAL A 25 11.44 5.54 12.53
C VAL A 25 11.90 6.97 12.23
N LYS A 26 12.27 7.27 10.98
CA LYS A 26 12.67 8.63 10.58
C LYS A 26 11.50 9.62 10.70
N ALA A 27 10.30 9.23 10.28
CA ALA A 27 9.10 10.06 10.41
C ALA A 27 8.77 10.37 11.87
N LYS A 28 8.83 9.37 12.77
CA LYS A 28 8.65 9.56 14.22
C LYS A 28 9.66 10.55 14.81
N ARG A 29 10.87 10.57 14.27
CA ARG A 29 11.95 11.51 14.65
C ARG A 29 11.88 12.84 13.89
N ARG A 30 10.84 13.09 13.08
CA ARG A 30 10.68 14.27 12.21
C ARG A 30 11.86 14.51 11.26
N GLN A 31 12.53 13.44 10.85
CA GLN A 31 13.66 13.49 9.94
C GLN A 31 13.20 13.26 8.50
N ARG A 32 13.85 13.95 7.54
CA ARG A 32 13.59 13.75 6.11
C ARG A 32 14.09 12.37 5.67
N VAL A 33 13.29 11.72 4.81
CA VAL A 33 13.68 10.52 4.08
C VAL A 33 13.98 10.93 2.64
N VAL A 34 15.17 10.58 2.16
CA VAL A 34 15.56 10.75 0.75
C VAL A 34 15.64 9.36 0.16
N LEU A 35 14.86 9.11 -0.90
CA LEU A 35 14.83 7.85 -1.62
C LEU A 35 15.66 7.98 -2.90
N THR A 36 16.25 6.88 -3.36
CA THR A 36 16.81 6.82 -4.72
C THR A 36 15.69 6.87 -5.76
N PRO A 37 15.95 7.30 -7.01
CA PRO A 37 14.92 7.32 -8.06
C PRO A 37 14.16 5.99 -8.21
N ASP A 38 14.87 4.86 -8.25
CA ASP A 38 14.24 3.54 -8.36
C ASP A 38 13.35 3.20 -7.16
N THR A 39 13.82 3.49 -5.95
CA THR A 39 13.04 3.25 -4.72
C THR A 39 11.83 4.18 -4.65
N ALA A 40 11.97 5.43 -5.08
CA ALA A 40 10.88 6.39 -5.14
C ALA A 40 9.80 5.96 -6.13
N LEU A 41 10.18 5.49 -7.32
CA LEU A 41 9.25 4.95 -8.31
C LEU A 41 8.50 3.73 -7.76
N PHE A 42 9.22 2.79 -7.14
CA PHE A 42 8.61 1.62 -6.52
C PHE A 42 7.58 2.01 -5.44
N VAL A 43 7.94 2.96 -4.56
CA VAL A 43 7.04 3.46 -3.51
C VAL A 43 5.82 4.15 -4.11
N ALA A 44 6.00 4.98 -5.15
CA ALA A 44 4.90 5.65 -5.85
C ALA A 44 3.90 4.64 -6.44
N LEU A 45 4.38 3.61 -7.15
CA LEU A 45 3.52 2.54 -7.70
C LEU A 45 2.76 1.79 -6.61
N LYS A 46 3.39 1.56 -5.45
CA LYS A 46 2.75 0.94 -4.29
C LYS A 46 1.66 1.82 -3.69
N MET A 47 1.90 3.13 -3.59
CA MET A 47 0.90 4.09 -3.11
C MET A 47 -0.30 4.17 -4.06
N GLU A 48 -0.06 4.23 -5.37
CA GLU A 48 -1.12 4.17 -6.37
C GLU A 48 -1.93 2.88 -6.27
N THR A 49 -1.25 1.74 -6.17
CA THR A 49 -1.91 0.44 -6.03
C THR A 49 -2.72 0.36 -4.73
N ALA A 50 -2.19 0.88 -3.62
CA ALA A 50 -2.89 0.94 -2.35
C ALA A 50 -4.16 1.79 -2.44
N SER A 51 -4.10 2.92 -3.14
CA SER A 51 -5.25 3.81 -3.35
C SER A 51 -6.37 3.19 -4.20
N LYS A 52 -6.00 2.27 -5.11
CA LYS A 52 -6.92 1.58 -6.04
C LYS A 52 -7.44 0.23 -5.52
N LYS A 53 -7.12 -0.16 -4.28
CA LYS A 53 -7.59 -1.45 -3.75
C LYS A 53 -9.10 -1.42 -3.56
N PRO A 54 -9.82 -2.47 -4.02
CA PRO A 54 -11.26 -2.50 -3.89
C PRO A 54 -11.66 -2.60 -2.42
N THR A 55 -12.74 -1.90 -2.09
CA THR A 55 -13.46 -2.00 -0.83
C THR A 55 -14.10 -3.38 -0.70
N THR A 56 -14.42 -3.78 0.54
CA THR A 56 -15.19 -5.00 0.80
C THR A 56 -16.50 -5.02 0.03
N ALA A 57 -17.16 -3.87 -0.12
CA ALA A 57 -18.42 -3.78 -0.87
C ALA A 57 -18.22 -4.10 -2.36
N GLU A 58 -17.20 -3.52 -2.99
CA GLU A 58 -16.86 -3.80 -4.40
C GLU A 58 -16.51 -5.27 -4.62
N VAL A 59 -15.71 -5.86 -3.72
CA VAL A 59 -15.40 -7.29 -3.78
C VAL A 59 -16.64 -8.15 -3.55
N ALA A 60 -17.52 -7.77 -2.62
CA ALA A 60 -18.73 -8.53 -2.33
C ALA A 60 -19.74 -8.50 -3.49
N MET A 61 -19.83 -7.39 -4.23
CA MET A 61 -20.63 -7.29 -5.46
C MET A 61 -20.11 -8.25 -6.53
N VAL A 62 -18.79 -8.32 -6.74
CA VAL A 62 -18.17 -9.25 -7.71
C VAL A 62 -18.42 -10.71 -7.31
N ILE A 63 -18.30 -11.05 -6.01
CA ILE A 63 -18.57 -12.41 -5.52
C ILE A 63 -20.04 -12.80 -5.66
N CYS A 64 -20.93 -11.86 -5.37
CA CYS A 64 -22.36 -12.08 -5.45
C CYS A 64 -22.84 -12.20 -6.90
N ASP A 65 -22.15 -11.56 -7.87
CA ASP A 65 -22.43 -11.71 -9.31
C ASP A 65 -23.90 -11.40 -9.66
N SER A 66 -24.47 -10.39 -9.00
CA SER A 66 -25.89 -10.00 -9.08
C SER A 66 -26.90 -11.09 -8.69
N LYS A 67 -26.47 -12.19 -8.06
CA LYS A 67 -27.36 -13.28 -7.61
C LYS A 67 -28.10 -12.96 -6.32
N CYS A 68 -27.66 -11.92 -5.62
CA CYS A 68 -28.24 -11.42 -4.38
C CYS A 68 -28.59 -9.95 -4.59
N GLU A 69 -29.78 -9.56 -4.17
CA GLU A 69 -30.31 -8.18 -4.30
C GLU A 69 -29.44 -7.15 -3.56
N THR A 70 -28.81 -7.59 -2.46
CA THR A 70 -27.76 -6.87 -1.73
C THR A 70 -26.66 -7.85 -1.30
N PRO A 71 -25.41 -7.41 -1.06
CA PRO A 71 -24.32 -8.30 -0.65
C PRO A 71 -24.69 -9.11 0.61
N CYS A 72 -25.01 -10.39 0.42
CA CYS A 72 -25.45 -11.22 1.53
C CYS A 72 -24.31 -11.49 2.51
N TYR A 73 -24.64 -11.91 3.75
CA TYR A 73 -23.67 -12.17 4.81
C TYR A 73 -22.51 -13.07 4.36
N LEU A 74 -22.80 -14.07 3.51
CA LEU A 74 -21.83 -15.02 3.00
C LEU A 74 -20.87 -14.41 1.96
N CYS A 75 -21.39 -13.55 1.06
CA CYS A 75 -20.57 -12.81 0.10
C CYS A 75 -19.69 -11.76 0.78
N THR A 76 -20.26 -11.04 1.75
CA THR A 76 -19.55 -10.06 2.57
C THR A 76 -18.47 -10.71 3.43
N GLY A 77 -18.73 -11.90 4.00
CA GLY A 77 -17.73 -12.67 4.73
C GLY A 77 -16.53 -13.07 3.86
N LYS A 78 -16.78 -13.58 2.64
CA LYS A 78 -15.72 -13.90 1.67
C LYS A 78 -14.94 -12.66 1.23
N ALA A 79 -15.64 -11.56 0.95
CA ALA A 79 -15.01 -10.30 0.60
C ALA A 79 -14.10 -9.78 1.72
N ASN A 80 -14.54 -9.86 2.98
CA ASN A 80 -13.73 -9.49 4.14
C ASN A 80 -12.43 -10.29 4.23
N ILE A 81 -12.45 -11.60 3.96
CA ILE A 81 -11.24 -12.43 3.95
C ILE A 81 -10.27 -11.98 2.85
N ILE A 82 -10.78 -11.70 1.65
CA ILE A 82 -9.98 -11.24 0.51
C ILE A 82 -9.36 -9.86 0.82
N CYS A 83 -10.17 -8.90 1.27
CA CYS A 83 -9.68 -7.56 1.62
C CYS A 83 -8.69 -7.60 2.79
N ARG A 84 -8.88 -8.45 3.80
CA ARG A 84 -7.90 -8.63 4.88
C ARG A 84 -6.57 -9.20 4.38
N LYS A 85 -6.61 -10.14 3.43
CA LYS A 85 -5.42 -10.84 2.96
C LYS A 85 -4.66 -10.07 1.87
N TYR A 86 -5.37 -9.34 1.01
CA TYR A 86 -4.81 -8.72 -0.20
C TYR A 86 -4.95 -7.19 -0.22
N GLY A 87 -5.80 -6.63 0.63
CA GLY A 87 -5.76 -5.24 1.06
C GLY A 87 -7.13 -4.56 1.13
N HIS A 88 -7.23 -3.63 2.07
CA HIS A 88 -8.39 -2.81 2.33
C HIS A 88 -8.02 -1.36 1.96
N SER A 89 -8.84 -0.68 1.18
CA SER A 89 -8.87 0.78 1.24
C SER A 89 -9.63 1.18 2.53
N ILE A 90 -9.12 2.17 3.27
CA ILE A 90 -9.89 2.83 4.32
C ILE A 90 -10.86 3.73 3.56
N SER A 91 -12.07 3.24 3.28
CA SER A 91 -13.18 4.10 2.89
C SER A 91 -13.71 4.75 4.17
N ASN A 92 -13.60 6.07 4.25
CA ASN A 92 -14.47 6.89 5.08
C ASN A 92 -15.85 6.98 4.44
#